data_AF-A0A1G9UPE6-F1
#
_entry.id   AF-A0A1G9UPE6-F1
#
_cell.length_a   1.000
_cell.length_b   1.000
_cell.length_c   1.000
_cell.angle_alpha   90.00
_cell.angle_beta   90.00
_cell.angle_gamma   90.00
#
_symmetry.space_group_name_H-M   'P 1'
#
loop_
_entity.id
_entity.type
_entity.pdbx_description
1 polymer ?
#
loop_
_entity_poly.entity_id
_entity_poly.type
_entity_poly.pdbx_seq_one_letter_code
_entity_poly.pdbx_strand_id
1 'polypeptide(L)'
;MRPDDRREHRDGRGSRDSQGGIPDGLLIGILAFLLGMTLLVWTATGLAALFAHGTWPTGVTFTRTPLAMRSLIAHPHDIPGAWPDTPAGQLSGYGLFWGLFIGQLMILVVLTVFVMGTVTRWRVVRRARRAERSAPDAKAAYDDEEQQPWLPTPVPTPTPTQGEVPGPRTAVESAGTRDSGYETQGVRPDAGPAMTAAEPHDPLHNPLLAERVGGWEKILVAPKEARRQTATQAVRDAEGAALVVTSNPALWQDTKDARGKLGPVLLYDPAHLCDTPARLHWSPTTACEDKQTAASRATALLTPVRPTSRLDQAVADTAETLLRSYLHAAAIDGRTIRHVHRWSQGTQVQDAVRILRTNPKAAPGSAGELEAALTAYPERRDMAQELTSRALSALATVNIRESCTPNRTDALTLDSFVHEGGTLYLVGESIEDPRANPGAMPLLTALAASVVERGRRMAERSSSGRLDPPTTLVLDDVAAVAPLPQLPELLATGADRGMPTLALLRSREQARSRWPHDELPV
;
A
#
# COMPACT_ATOMS: atom_id res chain seq x y z
N MET A 1 27.37 -60.55 -28.58
CA MET A 1 28.38 -60.09 -29.56
C MET A 1 29.01 -58.80 -29.07
N ARG A 2 30.27 -58.56 -29.47
CA ARG A 2 31.15 -57.38 -29.28
C ARG A 2 32.09 -57.36 -30.52
N PRO A 3 32.83 -56.30 -30.86
CA PRO A 3 32.92 -54.96 -30.27
C PRO A 3 32.29 -53.93 -31.27
N ASP A 4 32.77 -52.74 -31.67
CA ASP A 4 34.01 -51.99 -31.40
C ASP A 4 33.81 -50.46 -31.55
N ASP A 5 34.20 -49.73 -30.49
CA ASP A 5 35.06 -48.54 -30.50
C ASP A 5 35.17 -47.61 -31.73
N ARG A 6 35.08 -46.29 -31.45
CA ARG A 6 36.27 -45.39 -31.29
C ARG A 6 35.98 -44.45 -30.10
N ARG A 7 36.86 -44.20 -29.10
CA ARG A 7 38.28 -43.73 -29.10
C ARG A 7 38.38 -42.30 -29.64
N GLU A 8 39.04 -41.32 -29.00
CA GLU A 8 39.92 -41.21 -27.81
C GLU A 8 39.77 -39.75 -27.23
N HIS A 9 40.37 -39.23 -26.14
CA HIS A 9 41.54 -39.59 -25.33
C HIS A 9 41.50 -38.90 -23.92
N ARG A 10 42.35 -39.38 -22.99
CA ARG A 10 43.26 -38.69 -22.04
C ARG A 10 43.25 -37.15 -21.94
N ASP A 11 43.63 -36.48 -20.84
CA ASP A 11 44.02 -36.79 -19.45
C ASP A 11 43.71 -35.48 -18.63
N GLY A 12 43.33 -35.47 -17.35
CA GLY A 12 44.23 -35.65 -16.20
C GLY A 12 44.68 -34.30 -15.60
N ARG A 13 44.70 -34.19 -14.26
CA ARG A 13 44.84 -32.97 -13.41
C ARG A 13 43.54 -32.16 -13.25
N GLY A 14 43.20 -31.67 -12.05
CA GLY A 14 43.81 -31.93 -10.74
C GLY A 14 43.18 -31.07 -9.65
N SER A 15 42.78 -31.68 -8.53
CA SER A 15 42.21 -30.95 -7.40
C SER A 15 43.27 -30.03 -6.80
N ARG A 16 43.04 -28.72 -6.86
CA ARG A 16 43.82 -27.70 -6.16
C ARG A 16 42.89 -26.63 -5.60
N ASP A 17 43.22 -26.27 -4.38
CA ASP A 17 42.50 -25.38 -3.49
C ASP A 17 42.08 -24.07 -4.17
N SER A 18 40.82 -23.70 -4.00
CA SER A 18 40.28 -22.40 -4.43
C SER A 18 40.78 -21.30 -3.50
N GLN A 19 42.06 -20.96 -3.61
CA GLN A 19 42.69 -19.85 -2.91
C GLN A 19 42.01 -18.54 -3.31
N GLY A 20 41.55 -17.77 -2.32
CA GLY A 20 40.65 -16.63 -2.55
C GLY A 20 41.29 -15.47 -3.31
N GLY A 21 41.10 -15.44 -4.63
CA GLY A 21 41.41 -14.28 -5.46
C GLY A 21 40.42 -13.14 -5.22
N ILE A 22 40.92 -11.90 -5.16
CA ILE A 22 40.07 -10.71 -5.19
C ILE A 22 39.39 -10.66 -6.58
N PRO A 23 38.06 -10.54 -6.68
CA PRO A 23 37.38 -10.57 -7.98
C PRO A 23 37.83 -9.40 -8.86
N ASP A 24 38.16 -9.67 -10.12
CA ASP A 24 38.73 -8.67 -11.05
C ASP A 24 37.89 -7.40 -11.18
N GLY A 25 36.56 -7.53 -11.10
CA GLY A 25 35.64 -6.39 -11.11
C GLY A 25 35.84 -5.41 -9.94
N LEU A 26 36.28 -5.90 -8.77
CA LEU A 26 36.63 -5.05 -7.62
C LEU A 26 37.98 -4.36 -7.84
N LEU A 27 38.97 -5.06 -8.40
CA LEU A 27 40.27 -4.47 -8.75
C LEU A 27 40.11 -3.36 -9.81
N ILE A 28 39.33 -3.61 -10.87
CA ILE A 28 38.99 -2.63 -11.91
C ILE A 28 38.20 -1.46 -11.31
N GLY A 29 37.24 -1.73 -10.43
CA GLY A 29 36.44 -0.70 -9.74
C GLY A 29 37.31 0.22 -8.86
N ILE A 30 38.22 -0.36 -8.07
CA ILE A 30 39.17 0.39 -7.23
C ILE A 30 40.12 1.21 -8.11
N LEU A 31 40.66 0.65 -9.19
CA LEU A 31 41.55 1.36 -10.11
C LEU A 31 40.84 2.55 -10.78
N ALA A 32 39.60 2.37 -11.23
CA ALA A 32 38.78 3.43 -11.82
C ALA A 32 38.42 4.52 -10.81
N PHE A 33 38.11 4.14 -9.56
CA PHE A 33 37.84 5.09 -8.47
C PHE A 33 39.08 5.93 -8.14
N LEU A 34 40.25 5.30 -8.00
CA LEU A 34 41.50 6.00 -7.74
C LEU A 34 41.86 6.98 -8.88
N LEU A 35 41.72 6.55 -10.14
CA LEU A 35 41.96 7.41 -11.31
C LEU A 35 40.99 8.61 -11.37
N GLY A 36 39.70 8.37 -11.09
CA GLY A 36 38.69 9.42 -11.02
C GLY A 36 38.96 10.42 -9.89
N MET A 37 39.39 9.93 -8.72
CA MET A 37 39.76 10.78 -7.59
C MET A 37 41.00 11.63 -7.89
N THR A 38 42.04 11.06 -8.52
CA THR A 38 43.24 11.84 -8.91
C THR A 38 42.93 12.85 -10.01
N LEU A 39 41.95 12.58 -10.88
CA LEU A 39 41.46 13.57 -11.84
C LEU A 39 40.75 14.73 -11.12
N LEU A 40 39.81 14.44 -10.21
CA LEU A 40 39.06 15.45 -9.44
C LEU A 40 39.97 16.36 -8.60
N VAL A 41 40.97 15.81 -7.90
CA VAL A 41 41.92 16.62 -7.10
C VAL A 41 42.79 17.51 -8.01
N TRP A 42 43.17 17.02 -9.19
CA TRP A 42 43.95 17.79 -10.16
C TRP A 42 43.14 18.93 -10.78
N THR A 43 41.91 18.65 -11.24
CA THR A 43 41.01 19.67 -11.81
C THR A 43 40.57 20.68 -10.76
N ALA A 44 40.30 20.27 -9.51
CA ALA A 44 40.00 21.19 -8.42
C ALA A 44 41.17 22.12 -8.09
N THR A 45 42.41 21.59 -8.01
CA THR A 45 43.61 22.43 -7.76
C THR A 45 43.80 23.46 -8.86
N GLY A 46 43.79 23.02 -10.13
CA GLY A 46 44.03 23.92 -11.27
C GLY A 46 42.93 24.96 -11.48
N LEU A 47 41.65 24.58 -11.33
CA LEU A 47 40.54 25.53 -11.42
C LEU A 47 40.54 26.51 -10.24
N ALA A 48 40.86 26.08 -9.02
CA ALA A 48 40.89 26.99 -7.87
C ALA A 48 41.99 28.04 -8.01
N ALA A 49 43.18 27.65 -8.48
CA ALA A 49 44.25 28.57 -8.83
C ALA A 49 43.86 29.52 -9.99
N LEU A 50 43.21 29.01 -11.04
CA LEU A 50 42.72 29.81 -12.17
C LEU A 50 41.69 30.86 -11.73
N PHE A 51 40.76 30.50 -10.83
CA PHE A 51 39.77 31.44 -10.29
C PHE A 51 40.36 32.44 -9.27
N ALA A 52 41.44 32.08 -8.55
CA ALA A 52 42.09 32.96 -7.59
C ALA A 52 43.06 33.96 -8.26
N HIS A 53 43.83 33.50 -9.25
CA HIS A 53 45.01 34.20 -9.79
C HIS A 53 44.99 34.37 -11.32
N GLY A 54 43.87 34.07 -11.98
CA GLY A 54 43.66 34.28 -13.42
C GLY A 54 44.53 33.42 -14.35
N THR A 55 45.35 32.51 -13.81
CA THR A 55 46.35 31.71 -14.55
C THR A 55 46.38 30.27 -14.05
N TRP A 56 46.73 29.33 -14.92
CA TRP A 56 46.88 27.92 -14.53
C TRP A 56 48.28 27.68 -13.91
N PRO A 57 48.38 27.07 -12.72
CA PRO A 57 49.64 26.93 -12.00
C PRO A 57 50.58 25.91 -12.67
N THR A 58 51.86 26.25 -12.81
CA THR A 58 52.81 25.48 -13.63
C THR A 58 53.31 24.19 -12.98
N GLY A 59 53.29 24.08 -11.64
CA GLY A 59 53.74 22.90 -10.91
C GLY A 59 52.67 21.81 -10.70
N VAL A 60 51.41 22.07 -11.04
CA VAL A 60 50.26 21.18 -10.77
C VAL A 60 50.11 20.14 -11.88
N THR A 61 50.92 19.08 -11.81
CA THR A 61 50.94 17.98 -12.79
C THR A 61 50.15 16.76 -12.34
N PHE A 62 49.38 16.17 -13.27
CA PHE A 62 48.50 15.01 -13.01
C PHE A 62 49.25 13.80 -12.41
N THR A 63 50.51 13.60 -12.78
CA THR A 63 51.37 12.51 -12.27
C THR A 63 51.76 12.67 -10.80
N ARG A 64 51.70 13.88 -10.24
CA ARG A 64 52.02 14.18 -8.83
C ARG A 64 50.79 14.22 -7.92
N THR A 65 49.58 14.30 -8.50
CA THR A 65 48.33 14.34 -7.73
C THR A 65 48.15 13.21 -6.70
N PRO A 66 48.61 11.96 -6.91
CA PRO A 66 48.53 10.92 -5.87
C PRO A 66 49.32 11.27 -4.59
N LEU A 67 50.44 11.99 -4.70
CA LEU A 67 51.22 12.46 -3.57
C LEU A 67 50.56 13.68 -2.91
N ALA A 68 50.10 14.64 -3.71
CA ALA A 68 49.35 15.80 -3.22
C ALA A 68 48.07 15.40 -2.46
N MET A 69 47.35 14.38 -2.96
CA MET A 69 46.17 13.83 -2.29
C MET A 69 46.52 13.21 -0.93
N ARG A 70 47.68 12.54 -0.80
CA ARG A 70 48.14 12.00 0.48
C ARG A 70 48.47 13.10 1.49
N SER A 71 49.09 14.21 1.08
CA SER A 71 49.37 15.35 1.97
C SER A 71 48.09 16.13 2.32
N LEU A 72 47.15 16.32 1.39
CA LEU A 72 45.85 16.93 1.67
C LEU A 72 44.99 16.13 2.66
N ILE A 73 45.09 14.79 2.66
CA ILE A 73 44.43 13.93 3.66
C ILE A 73 45.05 14.14 5.06
N ALA A 74 46.36 14.40 5.15
CA ALA A 74 47.04 14.65 6.42
C ALA A 74 46.87 16.09 6.94
N HIS A 75 46.86 17.07 6.04
CA HIS A 75 46.76 18.50 6.36
C HIS A 75 45.76 19.21 5.42
N PRO A 76 44.44 19.10 5.67
CA PRO A 76 43.40 19.57 4.73
C PRO A 76 43.39 21.06 4.39
N HIS A 77 44.11 21.89 5.15
CA HIS A 77 44.19 23.34 4.93
C HIS A 77 45.48 23.78 4.20
N ASP A 78 46.47 22.89 4.04
CA ASP A 78 47.79 23.22 3.49
C ASP A 78 47.91 22.85 2.00
N ILE A 79 47.29 23.67 1.16
CA ILE A 79 47.39 23.53 -0.31
C ILE A 79 48.84 23.73 -0.83
N PRO A 80 49.66 24.66 -0.29
CA PRO A 80 51.07 24.77 -0.64
C PRO A 80 51.91 23.53 -0.28
N GLY A 81 51.74 22.97 0.92
CA GLY A 81 52.40 21.72 1.33
C GLY A 81 51.98 20.50 0.52
N ALA A 82 50.83 20.56 -0.16
CA ALA A 82 50.43 19.54 -1.12
C ALA A 82 51.15 19.63 -2.47
N TRP A 83 51.65 20.81 -2.85
CA TRP A 83 52.26 21.09 -4.16
C TRP A 83 53.58 21.88 -4.02
N PRO A 84 54.61 21.32 -3.36
CA PRO A 84 55.82 22.06 -2.94
C PRO A 84 56.63 22.69 -4.09
N ASP A 85 56.56 22.10 -5.29
CA ASP A 85 57.24 22.62 -6.49
C ASP A 85 56.43 23.74 -7.19
N THR A 86 55.27 24.15 -6.65
CA THR A 86 54.46 25.27 -7.16
C THR A 86 54.67 26.50 -6.29
N PRO A 87 54.96 27.69 -6.85
CA PRO A 87 55.07 28.91 -6.05
C PRO A 87 53.78 29.18 -5.28
N ALA A 88 53.85 29.33 -3.96
CA ALA A 88 52.67 29.45 -3.10
C ALA A 88 51.71 30.59 -3.50
N GLY A 89 52.23 31.67 -4.08
CA GLY A 89 51.44 32.79 -4.63
C GLY A 89 50.64 32.46 -5.90
N GLN A 90 50.77 31.26 -6.48
CA GLN A 90 49.94 30.75 -7.58
C GLN A 90 48.83 29.80 -7.09
N LEU A 91 48.76 29.49 -5.80
CA LEU A 91 47.79 28.55 -5.24
C LEU A 91 46.64 29.28 -4.53
N SER A 92 45.45 28.71 -4.61
CA SER A 92 44.25 29.23 -3.96
C SER A 92 44.22 28.92 -2.46
N GLY A 93 43.54 29.76 -1.67
CA GLY A 93 43.16 29.41 -0.31
C GLY A 93 42.27 28.15 -0.26
N TYR A 94 42.41 27.34 0.80
CA TYR A 94 41.81 26.00 0.91
C TYR A 94 40.30 25.96 0.67
N GLY A 95 39.54 27.00 1.06
CA GLY A 95 38.09 27.04 0.90
C GLY A 95 37.63 27.00 -0.55
N LEU A 96 38.36 27.66 -1.47
CA LEU A 96 38.03 27.66 -2.90
C LEU A 96 38.33 26.29 -3.54
N PHE A 97 39.46 25.67 -3.16
CA PHE A 97 39.82 24.32 -3.56
C PHE A 97 38.74 23.30 -3.13
N TRP A 98 38.37 23.27 -1.84
CA TRP A 98 37.37 22.33 -1.34
C TRP A 98 35.97 22.59 -1.91
N GLY A 99 35.57 23.84 -2.09
CA GLY A 99 34.31 24.18 -2.75
C GLY A 99 34.22 23.65 -4.18
N LEU A 100 35.29 23.82 -4.98
CA LEU A 100 35.35 23.31 -6.35
C LEU A 100 35.45 21.79 -6.42
N PHE A 101 36.21 21.16 -5.50
CA PHE A 101 36.29 19.70 -5.39
C PHE A 101 34.93 19.06 -5.07
N ILE A 102 34.22 19.58 -4.05
CA ILE A 102 32.90 19.10 -3.65
C ILE A 102 31.87 19.35 -4.75
N GLY A 103 31.92 20.51 -5.42
CA GLY A 103 31.07 20.82 -6.57
C GLY A 103 31.26 19.84 -7.74
N GLN A 104 32.51 19.56 -8.11
CA GLN A 104 32.83 18.59 -9.18
C GLN A 104 32.39 17.16 -8.80
N LEU A 105 32.60 16.75 -7.55
CA LEU A 105 32.14 15.45 -7.03
C LEU A 105 30.60 15.33 -7.08
N MET A 106 29.88 16.37 -6.66
CA MET A 106 28.41 16.39 -6.70
C MET A 106 27.87 16.30 -8.14
N ILE A 107 28.47 17.05 -9.08
CA ILE A 107 28.12 16.99 -10.51
C ILE A 107 28.37 15.58 -11.07
N LEU A 108 29.50 14.95 -10.73
CA LEU A 108 29.84 13.60 -11.18
C LEU A 108 28.87 12.55 -10.63
N VAL A 109 28.46 12.66 -9.36
CA VAL A 109 27.43 11.78 -8.75
C VAL A 109 26.08 11.95 -9.45
N VAL A 110 25.59 13.19 -9.62
CA VAL A 110 24.31 13.47 -10.31
C VAL A 110 24.33 12.94 -11.75
N LEU A 111 25.41 13.17 -12.50
CA LEU A 111 25.56 12.69 -13.86
C LEU A 111 25.62 11.16 -13.92
N THR A 112 26.28 10.50 -12.97
CA THR A 112 26.33 9.03 -12.87
C THR A 112 24.93 8.43 -12.61
N VAL A 113 24.16 9.02 -11.70
CA VAL A 113 22.77 8.61 -11.42
C VAL A 113 21.88 8.83 -12.66
N PHE A 114 22.03 9.97 -13.34
CA PHE A 114 21.27 10.28 -14.56
C PHE A 114 21.60 9.31 -15.72
N VAL A 115 22.88 8.99 -15.93
CA VAL A 115 23.32 8.00 -16.93
C VAL A 115 22.80 6.61 -16.58
N MET A 116 22.84 6.21 -15.29
CA MET A 116 22.27 4.93 -14.86
C MET A 116 20.75 4.86 -15.10
N GLY A 117 20.01 5.92 -14.77
CA GLY A 117 18.55 6.02 -14.97
C GLY A 117 18.14 6.04 -16.44
N THR A 118 18.93 6.67 -17.31
CA THR A 118 18.67 6.68 -18.77
C THR A 118 19.06 5.35 -19.44
N VAL A 119 20.21 4.76 -19.08
CA VAL A 119 20.66 3.47 -19.64
C VAL A 119 19.76 2.31 -19.20
N THR A 120 19.25 2.30 -17.97
CA THR A 120 18.29 1.28 -17.51
C THR A 120 16.97 1.38 -18.29
N ARG A 121 16.35 2.57 -18.38
CA ARG A 121 15.16 2.81 -19.22
C ARG A 121 15.38 2.40 -20.67
N TRP A 122 16.52 2.77 -21.28
CA TRP A 122 16.85 2.42 -22.66
C TRP A 122 17.04 0.91 -22.86
N ARG A 123 17.68 0.20 -21.92
CA ARG A 123 17.86 -1.26 -21.98
C ARG A 123 16.52 -2.01 -21.88
N VAL A 124 15.55 -1.50 -21.13
CA VAL A 124 14.18 -2.06 -21.08
C VAL A 124 13.49 -1.92 -22.44
N VAL A 125 13.45 -0.70 -23.01
CA VAL A 125 12.85 -0.45 -24.33
C VAL A 125 13.53 -1.27 -25.44
N ARG A 126 14.86 -1.43 -25.37
CA ARG A 126 15.63 -2.21 -26.37
C ARG A 126 15.49 -3.73 -26.21
N ARG A 127 15.00 -4.23 -25.07
CA ARG A 127 14.57 -5.63 -24.88
C ARG A 127 13.18 -5.86 -25.47
N ALA A 128 12.22 -4.96 -25.23
CA ALA A 128 10.89 -5.02 -25.85
C ALA A 128 10.99 -5.04 -27.40
N ARG A 129 11.73 -4.10 -27.99
CA ARG A 129 11.99 -4.03 -29.44
C ARG A 129 12.80 -5.19 -30.03
N ARG A 130 13.31 -6.11 -29.21
CA ARG A 130 13.90 -7.37 -29.67
C ARG A 130 12.88 -8.51 -29.64
N ALA A 131 12.01 -8.57 -28.63
CA ALA A 131 10.87 -9.50 -28.63
C ALA A 131 9.94 -9.25 -29.83
N GLU A 132 9.61 -7.98 -30.10
CA GLU A 132 8.82 -7.55 -31.28
C GLU A 132 9.44 -7.96 -32.63
N ARG A 133 10.76 -8.20 -32.68
CA ARG A 133 11.50 -8.63 -33.89
C ARG A 133 11.87 -10.11 -33.89
N SER A 134 11.34 -10.89 -32.94
CA SER A 134 11.58 -12.34 -32.84
C SER A 134 10.29 -13.14 -32.71
N ALA A 135 9.13 -12.48 -32.77
CA ALA A 135 7.86 -13.12 -33.09
C ALA A 135 7.77 -13.31 -34.63
N PRO A 136 7.47 -14.53 -35.12
CA PRO A 136 7.07 -14.72 -36.52
C PRO A 136 5.77 -13.98 -36.84
N ASP A 137 5.55 -13.63 -38.10
CA ASP A 137 4.37 -12.88 -38.56
C ASP A 137 3.07 -13.71 -38.45
N ALA A 138 2.48 -13.75 -37.26
CA ALA A 138 1.13 -14.23 -36.96
C ALA A 138 0.02 -13.33 -37.54
N LYS A 139 0.28 -12.73 -38.71
CA LYS A 139 -0.58 -11.76 -39.40
C LYS A 139 -0.77 -12.06 -40.89
N ALA A 140 -0.07 -13.05 -41.43
CA ALA A 140 -0.30 -13.59 -42.77
C ALA A 140 -1.27 -14.79 -42.78
N ALA A 141 -1.74 -15.23 -41.61
CA ALA A 141 -2.55 -16.44 -41.44
C ALA A 141 -4.02 -16.16 -41.07
N TYR A 142 -4.53 -14.96 -41.35
CA TYR A 142 -5.91 -14.56 -41.05
C TYR A 142 -6.70 -14.09 -42.28
N ASP A 143 -6.04 -13.91 -43.42
CA ASP A 143 -6.66 -13.49 -44.69
C ASP A 143 -6.89 -14.67 -45.66
N ASP A 144 -6.38 -15.88 -45.35
CA ASP A 144 -6.41 -17.08 -46.22
C ASP A 144 -7.53 -18.09 -45.85
N GLU A 145 -8.21 -17.94 -44.70
CA GLU A 145 -9.24 -18.91 -44.25
C GLU A 145 -10.66 -18.65 -44.79
N GLU A 146 -10.95 -17.48 -45.39
CA GLU A 146 -12.31 -17.16 -45.90
C GLU A 146 -12.63 -17.77 -47.29
N GLN A 147 -11.76 -18.58 -47.91
CA GLN A 147 -11.99 -19.15 -49.24
C GLN A 147 -11.71 -20.66 -49.36
N GLN A 148 -12.53 -21.50 -48.71
CA GLN A 148 -12.65 -22.92 -49.06
C GLN A 148 -14.10 -23.37 -49.30
N PRO A 149 -14.43 -24.03 -50.43
CA PRO A 149 -15.78 -24.50 -50.72
C PRO A 149 -16.29 -25.58 -49.76
N TRP A 150 -17.58 -25.50 -49.43
CA TRP A 150 -18.24 -26.36 -48.45
C TRP A 150 -18.42 -27.81 -48.95
N LEU A 151 -17.86 -28.78 -48.22
CA LEU A 151 -18.09 -30.22 -48.44
C LEU A 151 -18.84 -30.82 -47.23
N PRO A 152 -20.00 -31.49 -47.41
CA PRO A 152 -20.77 -32.04 -46.30
C PRO A 152 -20.11 -33.28 -45.68
N THR A 153 -19.77 -33.20 -44.40
CA THR A 153 -19.48 -34.36 -43.53
C THR A 153 -20.73 -34.77 -42.72
N PRO A 154 -20.86 -36.06 -42.34
CA PRO A 154 -22.13 -36.62 -41.89
C PRO A 154 -22.53 -36.25 -40.45
N VAL A 155 -23.83 -36.10 -40.23
CA VAL A 155 -24.44 -35.82 -38.92
C VAL A 155 -24.37 -37.06 -38.01
N PRO A 156 -23.97 -36.94 -36.72
CA PRO A 156 -24.04 -38.04 -35.77
C PRO A 156 -25.50 -38.41 -35.42
N THR A 157 -25.89 -39.65 -35.66
CA THR A 157 -27.22 -40.18 -35.29
C THR A 157 -27.34 -40.34 -33.76
N PRO A 158 -28.42 -39.86 -33.12
CA PRO A 158 -28.66 -40.15 -31.71
C PRO A 158 -29.08 -41.61 -31.50
N THR A 159 -28.35 -42.35 -30.66
CA THR A 159 -28.72 -43.71 -30.23
C THR A 159 -29.94 -43.65 -29.29
N PRO A 160 -31.00 -44.46 -29.48
CA PRO A 160 -32.24 -44.32 -28.73
C PRO A 160 -32.15 -44.91 -27.32
N THR A 161 -32.40 -44.06 -26.31
CA THR A 161 -32.81 -44.53 -24.98
C THR A 161 -34.23 -45.10 -25.09
N GLN A 162 -34.43 -46.36 -24.70
CA GLN A 162 -35.76 -46.98 -24.72
C GLN A 162 -36.67 -46.33 -23.66
N GLY A 163 -37.85 -45.86 -24.08
CA GLY A 163 -38.90 -45.43 -23.18
C GLY A 163 -39.88 -46.57 -22.92
N GLU A 164 -40.12 -46.90 -21.66
CA GLU A 164 -41.17 -47.84 -21.24
C GLU A 164 -42.47 -47.07 -20.91
N VAL A 165 -43.63 -47.67 -21.22
CA VAL A 165 -44.91 -46.97 -21.35
C VAL A 165 -45.74 -47.05 -20.04
N PRO A 166 -46.43 -45.97 -19.61
CA PRO A 166 -47.04 -45.92 -18.27
C PRO A 166 -48.48 -46.45 -18.17
N GLY A 167 -48.80 -47.06 -17.02
CA GLY A 167 -50.16 -47.24 -16.49
C GLY A 167 -50.51 -48.69 -16.06
N PRO A 168 -51.69 -48.92 -15.42
CA PRO A 168 -52.35 -48.06 -14.43
C PRO A 168 -52.85 -48.84 -13.19
N ARG A 169 -53.05 -48.16 -12.05
CA ARG A 169 -53.89 -48.59 -10.89
C ARG A 169 -54.08 -47.41 -9.91
N THR A 170 -55.27 -46.81 -9.85
CA THR A 170 -56.36 -47.00 -8.85
C THR A 170 -56.11 -46.38 -7.48
N ALA A 171 -57.07 -45.59 -7.01
CA ALA A 171 -57.04 -44.87 -5.72
C ALA A 171 -57.95 -45.52 -4.66
N VAL A 172 -57.51 -45.44 -3.40
CA VAL A 172 -58.28 -45.52 -2.13
C VAL A 172 -57.44 -44.64 -1.16
N GLU A 173 -57.86 -43.48 -0.66
CA GLU A 173 -59.01 -43.10 0.18
C GLU A 173 -58.82 -43.44 1.68
N SER A 174 -59.04 -42.44 2.55
CA SER A 174 -59.23 -42.55 4.02
C SER A 174 -58.05 -43.17 4.84
N ALA A 175 -57.97 -43.07 6.17
CA ALA A 175 -58.33 -42.04 7.16
C ALA A 175 -57.54 -42.37 8.46
N GLY A 176 -57.52 -41.49 9.46
CA GLY A 176 -56.60 -41.63 10.62
C GLY A 176 -57.08 -42.55 11.78
N THR A 177 -56.13 -43.24 12.41
CA THR A 177 -56.14 -43.80 13.78
C THR A 177 -54.67 -43.76 14.25
N ARG A 178 -54.19 -43.04 15.27
CA ARG A 178 -54.59 -42.82 16.69
C ARG A 178 -54.05 -43.90 17.65
N ASP A 179 -53.20 -43.42 18.56
CA ASP A 179 -53.10 -43.75 20.00
C ASP A 179 -52.01 -44.69 20.56
N SER A 180 -51.57 -44.36 21.80
CA SER A 180 -50.68 -45.08 22.74
C SER A 180 -49.24 -45.41 22.26
N GLY A 181 -48.20 -45.49 23.11
CA GLY A 181 -48.02 -45.42 24.57
C GLY A 181 -46.82 -46.34 24.94
N TYR A 182 -45.94 -46.10 25.93
CA TYR A 182 -46.06 -45.44 27.23
C TYR A 182 -44.66 -45.07 27.81
N GLU A 183 -44.60 -43.97 28.58
CA GLU A 183 -43.85 -43.74 29.87
C GLU A 183 -42.32 -44.06 30.03
N THR A 184 -41.57 -43.53 31.01
CA THR A 184 -41.91 -42.82 32.28
C THR A 184 -40.92 -41.70 32.68
N GLN A 185 -41.27 -40.97 33.75
CA GLN A 185 -40.60 -39.91 34.54
C GLN A 185 -39.10 -40.10 34.88
N GLY A 186 -38.33 -39.11 35.37
CA GLY A 186 -38.61 -37.68 35.64
C GLY A 186 -38.56 -37.25 37.13
N VAL A 187 -37.60 -36.40 37.54
CA VAL A 187 -37.56 -35.76 38.89
C VAL A 187 -36.99 -34.33 38.83
N ARG A 188 -37.66 -33.39 39.53
CA ARG A 188 -37.12 -32.13 40.08
C ARG A 188 -37.43 -32.10 41.59
N PRO A 189 -36.71 -31.27 42.38
CA PRO A 189 -37.24 -30.69 43.62
C PRO A 189 -37.52 -29.18 43.48
N ASP A 190 -38.59 -28.70 44.10
CA ASP A 190 -38.94 -27.28 44.27
C ASP A 190 -38.61 -26.78 45.71
N ALA A 191 -38.97 -25.53 46.06
CA ALA A 191 -38.39 -24.77 47.17
C ALA A 191 -39.30 -24.50 48.40
N GLY A 192 -38.66 -24.18 49.55
CA GLY A 192 -39.23 -23.47 50.72
C GLY A 192 -39.58 -24.34 51.95
N PRO A 193 -39.96 -23.74 53.11
CA PRO A 193 -40.07 -22.30 53.40
C PRO A 193 -39.60 -21.78 54.80
N ALA A 194 -39.34 -20.45 54.86
CA ALA A 194 -39.64 -19.48 55.95
C ALA A 194 -38.89 -19.38 57.31
N MET A 195 -38.90 -18.12 57.82
CA MET A 195 -38.50 -17.57 59.14
C MET A 195 -36.99 -17.56 59.50
N THR A 196 -36.42 -16.52 60.15
CA THR A 196 -37.01 -15.41 60.95
C THR A 196 -36.42 -14.03 60.56
N ALA A 197 -36.98 -12.93 61.08
CA ALA A 197 -36.80 -11.56 60.54
C ALA A 197 -35.69 -10.69 61.18
N ALA A 198 -35.24 -9.69 60.40
CA ALA A 198 -34.64 -8.43 60.86
C ALA A 198 -34.91 -7.33 59.78
N GLU A 199 -35.17 -6.09 60.20
CA GLU A 199 -35.38 -4.93 59.29
C GLU A 199 -34.09 -4.06 59.19
N PRO A 200 -34.10 -2.84 58.61
CA PRO A 200 -33.59 -2.69 57.26
C PRO A 200 -32.38 -1.74 57.17
N HIS A 201 -31.33 -2.15 56.43
CA HIS A 201 -30.26 -1.24 56.04
C HIS A 201 -30.49 -0.70 54.64
N ASP A 202 -30.78 0.60 54.59
CA ASP A 202 -30.91 1.44 53.41
C ASP A 202 -29.69 1.28 52.48
N PRO A 203 -29.83 0.68 51.28
CA PRO A 203 -28.74 0.54 50.35
C PRO A 203 -28.48 1.89 49.68
N LEU A 204 -27.45 2.60 50.15
CA LEU A 204 -27.01 3.87 49.57
C LEU A 204 -27.07 3.82 48.04
N HIS A 205 -27.74 4.81 47.44
CA HIS A 205 -27.63 5.09 46.00
C HIS A 205 -26.16 5.21 45.62
N ASN A 206 -25.58 4.12 45.11
CA ASN A 206 -24.16 4.03 44.81
C ASN A 206 -23.92 4.52 43.38
N PRO A 207 -23.40 5.74 43.15
CA PRO A 207 -23.39 6.35 41.82
C PRO A 207 -22.39 5.66 40.87
N LEU A 208 -21.44 4.91 41.43
CA LEU A 208 -20.27 4.33 40.78
C LEU A 208 -20.57 3.24 39.71
N LEU A 209 -21.85 2.90 39.51
CA LEU A 209 -22.29 2.04 38.39
C LEU A 209 -22.83 2.82 37.18
N ALA A 210 -23.15 4.11 37.32
CA ALA A 210 -23.49 4.98 36.18
C ALA A 210 -22.23 5.59 35.52
N GLU A 211 -21.11 5.63 36.24
CA GLU A 211 -19.92 6.41 35.87
C GLU A 211 -18.89 5.65 35.02
N ARG A 212 -19.12 4.36 34.76
CA ARG A 212 -18.10 3.44 34.19
C ARG A 212 -17.94 3.45 32.67
N VAL A 213 -18.56 4.41 31.98
CA VAL A 213 -18.47 4.58 30.51
C VAL A 213 -17.23 5.41 30.10
N GLY A 214 -16.66 6.21 31.01
CA GLY A 214 -15.62 7.23 30.70
C GLY A 214 -14.17 6.84 30.97
N GLY A 215 -13.76 5.58 30.75
CA GLY A 215 -12.50 5.04 31.29
C GLY A 215 -11.37 4.67 30.31
N TRP A 216 -11.50 4.91 29.00
CA TRP A 216 -10.47 4.55 28.01
C TRP A 216 -9.54 5.74 27.70
N GLU A 217 -8.22 5.52 27.76
CA GLU A 217 -7.25 6.44 27.13
C GLU A 217 -7.49 6.43 25.61
N LYS A 218 -8.18 7.46 25.09
CA LYS A 218 -8.48 7.59 23.66
C LYS A 218 -7.21 7.62 22.79
N ILE A 219 -6.09 8.07 23.36
CA ILE A 219 -4.77 8.05 22.74
C ILE A 219 -3.75 7.55 23.77
N LEU A 220 -2.88 6.62 23.37
CA LEU A 220 -1.73 6.18 24.15
C LEU A 220 -0.45 6.24 23.29
N VAL A 221 0.52 7.04 23.75
CA VAL A 221 1.86 7.14 23.15
C VAL A 221 2.80 6.18 23.86
N ALA A 222 3.24 5.11 23.19
CA ALA A 222 4.01 4.06 23.85
C ALA A 222 4.97 3.29 22.92
N PRO A 223 6.00 2.64 23.49
CA PRO A 223 6.84 1.66 22.78
C PRO A 223 6.02 0.51 22.20
N LYS A 224 6.56 -0.16 21.16
CA LYS A 224 5.86 -1.20 20.38
C LYS A 224 5.20 -2.28 21.23
N GLU A 225 5.87 -2.79 22.26
CA GLU A 225 5.32 -3.93 23.04
C GLU A 225 4.18 -3.49 23.96
N ALA A 226 4.27 -2.30 24.57
CA ALA A 226 3.17 -1.73 25.34
C ALA A 226 1.95 -1.44 24.44
N ARG A 227 2.16 -0.86 23.25
CA ARG A 227 1.07 -0.70 22.25
C ARG A 227 0.44 -2.03 21.87
N ARG A 228 1.24 -3.06 21.58
CA ARG A 228 0.74 -4.41 21.29
C ARG A 228 -0.11 -4.93 22.45
N GLN A 229 0.36 -4.83 23.69
CA GLN A 229 -0.37 -5.31 24.87
C GLN A 229 -1.73 -4.61 25.01
N THR A 230 -1.77 -3.28 24.92
CA THR A 230 -3.03 -2.51 24.99
C THR A 230 -3.95 -2.83 23.80
N ALA A 231 -3.41 -2.97 22.58
CA ALA A 231 -4.20 -3.35 21.40
C ALA A 231 -4.79 -4.77 21.53
N THR A 232 -4.00 -5.75 21.97
CA THR A 232 -4.45 -7.13 22.19
C THR A 232 -5.57 -7.19 23.23
N GLN A 233 -5.49 -6.37 24.29
CA GLN A 233 -6.54 -6.27 25.30
C GLN A 233 -7.80 -5.58 24.73
N ALA A 234 -7.65 -4.44 24.07
CA ALA A 234 -8.76 -3.70 23.44
C ALA A 234 -9.54 -4.51 22.38
N VAL A 235 -8.87 -5.39 21.62
CA VAL A 235 -9.54 -6.30 20.66
C VAL A 235 -10.30 -7.44 21.35
N ARG A 236 -9.85 -7.87 22.53
CA ARG A 236 -10.54 -8.88 23.36
C ARG A 236 -11.76 -8.29 24.07
N ASP A 237 -11.65 -7.05 24.53
CA ASP A 237 -12.71 -6.35 25.27
C ASP A 237 -13.74 -5.66 24.36
N ALA A 238 -13.59 -5.74 23.03
CA ALA A 238 -14.55 -5.19 22.08
C ALA A 238 -15.86 -5.99 22.05
N GLU A 239 -16.92 -5.46 22.67
CA GLU A 239 -18.23 -6.10 22.82
C GLU A 239 -18.90 -6.44 21.47
N GLY A 240 -18.88 -5.49 20.53
CA GLY A 240 -19.48 -5.63 19.20
C GLY A 240 -18.44 -5.91 18.12
N ALA A 241 -18.65 -5.35 16.92
CA ALA A 241 -17.70 -5.45 15.83
C ALA A 241 -16.40 -4.66 16.11
N ALA A 242 -15.34 -4.93 15.36
CA ALA A 242 -14.08 -4.19 15.51
C ALA A 242 -13.35 -3.90 14.18
N LEU A 243 -12.70 -2.74 14.13
CA LEU A 243 -11.73 -2.37 13.10
C LEU A 243 -10.35 -2.27 13.75
N VAL A 244 -9.40 -3.07 13.27
CA VAL A 244 -8.04 -3.16 13.81
C VAL A 244 -7.04 -2.72 12.75
N VAL A 245 -6.41 -1.57 12.91
CA VAL A 245 -5.20 -1.19 12.14
C VAL A 245 -3.98 -1.64 12.95
N THR A 246 -2.95 -2.21 12.33
CA THR A 246 -1.69 -2.50 13.03
C THR A 246 -0.49 -2.68 12.09
N SER A 247 0.72 -2.38 12.61
CA SER A 247 1.98 -2.75 11.98
C SER A 247 2.53 -4.11 12.44
N ASN A 248 1.76 -4.87 13.22
CA ASN A 248 2.23 -6.05 13.93
C ASN A 248 1.35 -7.27 13.61
N PRO A 249 1.75 -8.15 12.66
CA PRO A 249 1.05 -9.39 12.33
C PRO A 249 0.74 -10.29 13.54
N ALA A 250 1.52 -10.19 14.62
CA ALA A 250 1.25 -10.93 15.85
C ALA A 250 -0.08 -10.52 16.51
N LEU A 251 -0.52 -9.26 16.44
CA LEU A 251 -1.82 -8.84 16.99
C LEU A 251 -2.98 -9.60 16.33
N TRP A 252 -2.91 -9.81 15.01
CA TRP A 252 -3.88 -10.64 14.30
C TRP A 252 -3.80 -12.11 14.75
N GLN A 253 -2.61 -12.72 14.76
CA GLN A 253 -2.42 -14.10 15.21
C GLN A 253 -2.93 -14.33 16.66
N ASP A 254 -2.64 -13.41 17.59
CA ASP A 254 -2.96 -13.48 19.02
C ASP A 254 -4.46 -13.31 19.36
N THR A 255 -5.29 -12.88 18.38
CA THR A 255 -6.69 -12.48 18.62
C THR A 255 -7.71 -13.03 17.61
N LYS A 256 -7.32 -13.40 16.38
CA LYS A 256 -8.22 -13.90 15.33
C LYS A 256 -9.12 -15.07 15.79
N ASP A 257 -8.56 -16.02 16.54
CA ASP A 257 -9.27 -17.26 16.94
C ASP A 257 -10.24 -17.03 18.12
N ALA A 258 -10.10 -15.89 18.82
CA ALA A 258 -11.09 -15.40 19.77
C ALA A 258 -12.21 -14.64 19.05
N ARG A 259 -11.86 -13.71 18.15
CA ARG A 259 -12.83 -12.94 17.35
C ARG A 259 -13.68 -13.83 16.43
N GLY A 260 -13.10 -14.87 15.85
CA GLY A 260 -13.80 -15.85 15.00
C GLY A 260 -14.88 -16.69 15.70
N LYS A 261 -15.00 -16.58 17.03
CA LYS A 261 -16.11 -17.16 17.81
C LYS A 261 -17.28 -16.19 18.01
N LEU A 262 -17.09 -14.91 17.68
CA LEU A 262 -18.05 -13.83 17.84
C LEU A 262 -18.65 -13.38 16.50
N GLY A 263 -17.85 -13.42 15.42
CA GLY A 263 -18.27 -13.01 14.08
C GLY A 263 -17.21 -13.30 13.00
N PRO A 264 -17.46 -12.93 11.73
CA PRO A 264 -16.52 -13.14 10.64
C PRO A 264 -15.23 -12.33 10.85
N VAL A 265 -14.08 -12.98 10.68
CA VAL A 265 -12.76 -12.33 10.74
C VAL A 265 -12.24 -12.10 9.33
N LEU A 266 -12.10 -10.83 8.97
CA LEU A 266 -11.56 -10.35 7.70
C LEU A 266 -10.13 -9.86 7.89
N LEU A 267 -9.25 -10.18 6.95
CA LEU A 267 -7.86 -9.70 6.94
C LEU A 267 -7.55 -9.03 5.60
N TYR A 268 -7.39 -7.72 5.59
CA TYR A 268 -6.78 -7.00 4.48
C TYR A 268 -5.29 -6.81 4.75
N ASP A 269 -4.50 -7.65 4.10
CA ASP A 269 -3.04 -7.67 4.17
C ASP A 269 -2.48 -7.70 2.73
N PRO A 270 -2.50 -6.56 2.02
CA PRO A 270 -2.07 -6.50 0.62
C PRO A 270 -0.57 -6.75 0.45
N ALA A 271 0.23 -6.59 1.51
CA ALA A 271 1.68 -6.76 1.52
C ALA A 271 2.13 -8.20 1.88
N HIS A 272 1.21 -9.07 2.31
CA HIS A 272 1.47 -10.45 2.74
C HIS A 272 2.37 -10.57 3.99
N LEU A 273 2.14 -9.71 4.98
CA LEU A 273 2.86 -9.69 6.27
C LEU A 273 2.38 -10.76 7.27
N CYS A 274 1.16 -11.26 7.12
CA CYS A 274 0.57 -12.33 7.92
C CYS A 274 0.67 -13.68 7.21
N ASP A 275 1.04 -14.73 7.94
CA ASP A 275 1.08 -16.10 7.42
C ASP A 275 -0.33 -16.70 7.32
N THR A 276 -0.95 -16.55 6.13
CA THR A 276 -2.24 -17.12 5.74
C THR A 276 -2.49 -16.94 4.24
N PRO A 277 -3.15 -17.89 3.55
CA PRO A 277 -3.68 -17.68 2.20
C PRO A 277 -5.02 -16.92 2.19
N ALA A 278 -5.75 -16.89 3.31
CA ALA A 278 -7.06 -16.25 3.41
C ALA A 278 -6.91 -14.74 3.64
N ARG A 279 -7.22 -13.94 2.62
CA ARG A 279 -7.17 -12.48 2.64
C ARG A 279 -8.39 -11.89 1.93
N LEU A 280 -8.88 -10.77 2.44
CA LEU A 280 -9.93 -9.95 1.84
C LEU A 280 -9.39 -9.27 0.57
N HIS A 281 -10.13 -9.33 -0.53
CA HIS A 281 -9.91 -8.50 -1.71
C HIS A 281 -10.91 -7.35 -1.71
N TRP A 282 -10.41 -6.12 -1.87
CA TRP A 282 -11.19 -4.89 -1.80
C TRP A 282 -10.75 -3.90 -2.89
N SER A 283 -11.64 -3.58 -3.83
CA SER A 283 -11.36 -2.55 -4.84
C SER A 283 -11.61 -1.14 -4.28
N PRO A 284 -10.65 -0.20 -4.40
CA PRO A 284 -10.90 1.20 -4.06
C PRO A 284 -11.99 1.87 -4.91
N THR A 285 -12.36 1.30 -6.07
CA THR A 285 -13.46 1.82 -6.92
C THR A 285 -14.86 1.48 -6.39
N THR A 286 -15.00 0.59 -5.39
CA THR A 286 -16.30 0.17 -4.87
C THR A 286 -17.08 1.36 -4.29
N ALA A 287 -18.34 1.50 -4.74
CA ALA A 287 -19.27 2.58 -4.41
C ALA A 287 -18.87 3.99 -4.90
N CYS A 288 -17.86 4.11 -5.77
CA CYS A 288 -17.47 5.39 -6.38
C CYS A 288 -18.38 5.83 -7.54
N GLU A 289 -19.44 5.08 -7.84
CA GLU A 289 -20.58 5.55 -8.65
C GLU A 289 -21.24 6.78 -7.99
N ASP A 290 -21.24 6.87 -6.66
CA ASP A 290 -21.52 8.10 -5.93
C ASP A 290 -20.29 9.03 -5.95
N LYS A 291 -20.48 10.27 -6.43
CA LYS A 291 -19.43 11.30 -6.50
C LYS A 291 -18.91 11.72 -5.11
N GLN A 292 -19.73 11.67 -4.06
CA GLN A 292 -19.28 12.01 -2.71
C GLN A 292 -18.39 10.90 -2.12
N THR A 293 -18.81 9.64 -2.26
CA THR A 293 -18.00 8.47 -1.88
C THR A 293 -16.71 8.40 -2.70
N ALA A 294 -16.73 8.75 -3.99
CA ALA A 294 -15.53 8.92 -4.82
C ALA A 294 -14.61 10.05 -4.33
N ALA A 295 -15.17 11.15 -3.79
CA ALA A 295 -14.39 12.25 -3.20
C ALA A 295 -13.67 11.78 -1.92
N SER A 296 -14.41 11.27 -0.93
CA SER A 296 -13.85 10.77 0.32
C SER A 296 -12.82 9.65 0.10
N ARG A 297 -13.04 8.80 -0.93
CA ARG A 297 -12.06 7.80 -1.38
C ARG A 297 -10.77 8.44 -1.89
N ALA A 298 -10.88 9.47 -2.74
CA ALA A 298 -9.71 10.15 -3.30
C ALA A 298 -8.90 10.88 -2.22
N THR A 299 -9.57 11.61 -1.32
CA THR A 299 -8.94 12.26 -0.16
C THR A 299 -8.14 11.25 0.66
N ALA A 300 -8.77 10.12 1.06
CA ALA A 300 -8.15 9.09 1.89
C ALA A 300 -6.97 8.36 1.21
N LEU A 301 -7.06 8.10 -0.10
CA LEU A 301 -5.93 7.56 -0.89
C LEU A 301 -4.76 8.55 -0.97
N LEU A 302 -5.03 9.85 -1.01
CA LEU A 302 -4.00 10.89 -1.10
C LEU A 302 -3.40 11.26 0.27
N THR A 303 -4.11 11.05 1.39
CA THR A 303 -3.67 11.46 2.73
C THR A 303 -2.23 11.08 3.08
N PRO A 304 -1.73 9.86 2.81
CA PRO A 304 -0.33 9.50 3.08
C PRO A 304 0.70 10.38 2.36
N VAL A 305 0.41 10.78 1.12
CA VAL A 305 1.35 11.54 0.28
C VAL A 305 1.08 13.05 0.28
N ARG A 306 -0.09 13.50 0.76
CA ARG A 306 -0.58 14.89 0.66
C ARG A 306 0.46 15.87 1.24
N PRO A 307 0.82 16.95 0.52
CA PRO A 307 1.73 17.96 1.03
C PRO A 307 1.07 18.77 2.17
N THR A 308 1.87 19.12 3.17
CA THR A 308 1.44 19.86 4.37
C THR A 308 1.68 21.37 4.28
N SER A 309 2.41 21.84 3.26
CA SER A 309 2.55 23.27 2.99
C SER A 309 1.22 23.87 2.55
N ARG A 310 0.95 25.13 2.93
CA ARG A 310 -0.20 25.89 2.40
C ARG A 310 0.00 26.29 0.94
N LEU A 311 1.24 26.40 0.46
CA LEU A 311 1.56 26.74 -0.93
C LEU A 311 1.14 25.62 -1.90
N ASP A 312 1.20 24.37 -1.45
CA ASP A 312 0.95 23.19 -2.28
C ASP A 312 -0.53 22.75 -2.29
N GLN A 313 -1.43 23.43 -1.56
CA GLN A 313 -2.83 22.97 -1.47
C GLN A 313 -3.53 22.94 -2.84
N ALA A 314 -3.30 23.95 -3.69
CA ALA A 314 -3.84 23.93 -5.06
C ALA A 314 -3.38 22.70 -5.88
N VAL A 315 -2.18 22.16 -5.61
CA VAL A 315 -1.70 20.89 -6.21
C VAL A 315 -2.45 19.71 -5.61
N ALA A 316 -2.62 19.67 -4.29
CA ALA A 316 -3.36 18.62 -3.59
C ALA A 316 -4.84 18.55 -4.02
N ASP A 317 -5.52 19.69 -4.15
CA ASP A 317 -6.93 19.78 -4.55
C ASP A 317 -7.12 19.43 -6.04
N THR A 318 -6.11 19.74 -6.87
CA THR A 318 -6.05 19.26 -8.26
C THR A 318 -5.88 17.74 -8.29
N ALA A 319 -4.99 17.17 -7.47
CA ALA A 319 -4.77 15.72 -7.39
C ALA A 319 -6.01 14.97 -6.90
N GLU A 320 -6.73 15.52 -5.92
CA GLU A 320 -8.00 14.99 -5.44
C GLU A 320 -9.07 15.04 -6.54
N THR A 321 -9.14 16.14 -7.29
CA THR A 321 -10.04 16.29 -8.44
C THR A 321 -9.75 15.27 -9.55
N LEU A 322 -8.49 15.04 -9.88
CA LEU A 322 -8.08 14.01 -10.85
C LEU A 322 -8.46 12.62 -10.35
N LEU A 323 -8.04 12.25 -9.13
CA LEU A 323 -8.23 10.89 -8.60
C LEU A 323 -9.70 10.55 -8.36
N ARG A 324 -10.49 11.47 -7.80
CA ARG A 324 -11.97 11.34 -7.67
C ARG A 324 -12.62 11.08 -9.02
N SER A 325 -12.25 11.86 -10.04
CA SER A 325 -12.79 11.72 -11.40
C SER A 325 -12.41 10.38 -12.01
N TYR A 326 -11.17 9.90 -11.81
CA TYR A 326 -10.73 8.58 -12.26
C TYR A 326 -11.44 7.43 -11.54
N LEU A 327 -11.66 7.52 -10.22
CA LEU A 327 -12.40 6.52 -9.44
C LEU A 327 -13.86 6.45 -9.88
N HIS A 328 -14.51 7.61 -10.06
CA HIS A 328 -15.89 7.69 -10.51
C HIS A 328 -16.07 7.17 -11.94
N ALA A 329 -15.20 7.60 -12.87
CA ALA A 329 -15.17 7.09 -14.24
C ALA A 329 -14.94 5.57 -14.29
N ALA A 330 -14.08 5.03 -13.42
CA ALA A 330 -13.84 3.60 -13.36
C ALA A 330 -15.07 2.83 -12.86
N ALA A 331 -15.72 3.31 -11.80
CA ALA A 331 -16.90 2.66 -11.23
C ALA A 331 -18.08 2.61 -12.22
N ILE A 332 -18.46 3.74 -12.82
CA ILE A 332 -19.63 3.79 -13.72
C ILE A 332 -19.45 3.00 -15.03
N ASP A 333 -18.21 2.73 -15.44
CA ASP A 333 -17.83 1.98 -16.66
C ASP A 333 -17.37 0.54 -16.35
N GLY A 334 -17.52 0.07 -15.09
CA GLY A 334 -17.16 -1.29 -14.67
C GLY A 334 -15.66 -1.62 -14.69
N ARG A 335 -14.78 -0.60 -14.65
CA ARG A 335 -13.33 -0.76 -14.73
C ARG A 335 -12.69 -1.01 -13.37
N THR A 336 -11.72 -1.91 -13.36
CA THR A 336 -10.86 -2.18 -12.20
C THR A 336 -9.84 -1.05 -11.95
N ILE A 337 -9.26 -1.03 -10.74
CA ILE A 337 -8.23 -0.07 -10.31
C ILE A 337 -7.02 0.02 -11.27
N ARG A 338 -6.80 -1.02 -12.10
CA ARG A 338 -5.77 -1.07 -13.15
C ARG A 338 -5.90 0.05 -14.18
N HIS A 339 -7.12 0.56 -14.40
CA HIS A 339 -7.38 1.72 -15.26
C HIS A 339 -7.11 3.03 -14.52
N VAL A 340 -7.58 3.16 -13.27
CA VAL A 340 -7.29 4.31 -12.39
C VAL A 340 -5.79 4.54 -12.26
N HIS A 341 -5.01 3.47 -12.03
CA HIS A 341 -3.56 3.54 -11.99
C HIS A 341 -2.95 3.93 -13.35
N ARG A 342 -3.46 3.43 -14.48
CA ARG A 342 -2.98 3.84 -15.82
C ARG A 342 -3.20 5.35 -16.05
N TRP A 343 -4.37 5.85 -15.66
CA TRP A 343 -4.74 7.26 -15.76
C TRP A 343 -3.94 8.16 -14.81
N SER A 344 -3.61 7.70 -13.59
CA SER A 344 -2.72 8.44 -12.68
C SER A 344 -1.27 8.50 -13.15
N GLN A 345 -0.83 7.58 -14.02
CA GLN A 345 0.44 7.67 -14.76
C GLN A 345 0.35 8.52 -16.05
N GLY A 346 -0.69 9.35 -16.20
CA GLY A 346 -0.91 10.22 -17.37
C GLY A 346 -1.22 9.48 -18.68
N THR A 347 -1.37 8.15 -18.64
CA THR A 347 -1.57 7.32 -19.83
C THR A 347 -3.06 7.09 -20.07
N GLN A 348 -3.54 7.32 -21.30
CA GLN A 348 -4.95 7.13 -21.69
C GLN A 348 -5.97 7.96 -20.86
N VAL A 349 -5.56 9.07 -20.25
CA VAL A 349 -6.43 9.93 -19.41
C VAL A 349 -7.72 10.38 -20.13
N GLN A 350 -7.65 10.58 -21.45
CA GLN A 350 -8.80 10.95 -22.27
C GLN A 350 -9.91 9.87 -22.31
N ASP A 351 -9.62 8.62 -21.95
CA ASP A 351 -10.68 7.61 -21.75
C ASP A 351 -11.56 7.95 -20.55
N ALA A 352 -10.99 8.42 -19.44
CA ALA A 352 -11.77 8.83 -18.26
C ALA A 352 -12.66 10.04 -18.59
N VAL A 353 -12.12 11.03 -19.31
CA VAL A 353 -12.87 12.18 -19.83
C VAL A 353 -14.02 11.73 -20.74
N ARG A 354 -13.75 10.84 -21.70
CA ARG A 354 -14.75 10.30 -22.62
C ARG A 354 -15.86 9.56 -21.86
N ILE A 355 -15.51 8.70 -20.91
CA ILE A 355 -16.47 7.97 -20.07
C ILE A 355 -17.39 8.94 -19.31
N LEU A 356 -16.82 9.93 -18.62
CA LEU A 356 -17.61 10.92 -17.86
C LEU A 356 -18.48 11.80 -18.76
N ARG A 357 -18.13 11.95 -20.05
CA ARG A 357 -18.92 12.68 -21.05
C ARG A 357 -20.06 11.86 -21.64
N THR A 358 -19.90 10.54 -21.81
CA THR A 358 -20.86 9.70 -22.57
C THR A 358 -21.67 8.72 -21.72
N ASN A 359 -21.25 8.40 -20.49
CA ASN A 359 -21.96 7.46 -19.64
C ASN A 359 -23.10 8.16 -18.88
N PRO A 360 -24.38 7.73 -19.01
CA PRO A 360 -25.52 8.41 -18.38
C PRO A 360 -25.55 8.32 -16.85
N LYS A 361 -24.68 7.51 -16.24
CA LYS A 361 -24.47 7.46 -14.77
C LYS A 361 -23.44 8.48 -14.27
N ALA A 362 -22.77 9.23 -15.16
CA ALA A 362 -21.78 10.22 -14.76
C ALA A 362 -22.45 11.38 -14.01
N ALA A 363 -21.94 11.69 -12.83
CA ALA A 363 -22.45 12.79 -12.02
C ALA A 363 -22.27 14.14 -12.77
N PRO A 364 -23.26 15.05 -12.74
CA PRO A 364 -23.24 16.29 -13.53
C PRO A 364 -21.93 17.10 -13.42
N GLY A 365 -21.51 17.66 -14.54
CA GLY A 365 -20.31 18.50 -14.65
C GLY A 365 -18.95 17.76 -14.59
N SER A 366 -18.90 16.51 -14.11
CA SER A 366 -17.63 15.83 -13.79
C SER A 366 -16.67 15.66 -14.97
N ALA A 367 -17.17 15.58 -16.20
CA ALA A 367 -16.32 15.56 -17.40
C ALA A 367 -15.58 16.90 -17.61
N GLY A 368 -16.29 18.03 -17.52
CA GLY A 368 -15.71 19.37 -17.67
C GLY A 368 -14.83 19.75 -16.49
N GLU A 369 -15.15 19.28 -15.28
CA GLU A 369 -14.34 19.41 -14.08
C GLU A 369 -12.98 18.70 -14.24
N LEU A 370 -12.97 17.48 -14.79
CA LEU A 370 -11.75 16.76 -15.14
C LEU A 370 -10.97 17.45 -16.26
N GLU A 371 -11.63 17.89 -17.33
CA GLU A 371 -10.95 18.61 -18.43
C GLU A 371 -10.32 19.93 -17.98
N ALA A 372 -11.00 20.70 -17.13
CA ALA A 372 -10.45 21.92 -16.55
C ALA A 372 -9.19 21.63 -15.71
N ALA A 373 -9.22 20.60 -14.87
CA ALA A 373 -8.06 20.16 -14.08
C ALA A 373 -6.87 19.71 -14.96
N LEU A 374 -7.14 19.16 -16.15
CA LEU A 374 -6.13 18.69 -17.09
C LEU A 374 -5.57 19.78 -18.04
N THR A 375 -6.26 20.92 -18.18
CA THR A 375 -5.91 21.95 -19.18
C THR A 375 -5.54 23.31 -18.59
N ALA A 376 -6.08 23.71 -17.44
CA ALA A 376 -5.96 25.09 -16.95
C ALA A 376 -4.55 25.51 -16.51
N TYR A 377 -3.81 24.62 -15.82
CA TYR A 377 -2.50 24.92 -15.24
C TYR A 377 -1.53 23.74 -15.42
N PRO A 378 -0.72 23.69 -16.50
CA PRO A 378 0.10 22.52 -16.85
C PRO A 378 1.06 22.06 -15.73
N GLU A 379 1.78 22.98 -15.10
CA GLU A 379 2.71 22.65 -14.00
C GLU A 379 1.98 22.07 -12.78
N ARG A 380 0.84 22.66 -12.42
CA ARG A 380 -0.01 22.19 -11.31
C ARG A 380 -0.60 20.82 -11.61
N ARG A 381 -1.05 20.59 -12.84
CA ARG A 381 -1.50 19.28 -13.34
C ARG A 381 -0.37 18.26 -13.21
N ASP A 382 0.85 18.57 -13.63
CA ASP A 382 1.95 17.60 -13.63
C ASP A 382 2.39 17.24 -12.21
N MET A 383 2.49 18.21 -11.30
CA MET A 383 2.72 17.94 -9.87
C MET A 383 1.56 17.15 -9.22
N ALA A 384 0.31 17.46 -9.60
CA ALA A 384 -0.85 16.73 -9.12
C ALA A 384 -0.91 15.28 -9.66
N GLN A 385 -0.54 15.09 -10.92
CA GLN A 385 -0.45 13.78 -11.56
C GLN A 385 0.66 12.96 -10.90
N GLU A 386 1.84 13.53 -10.63
CA GLU A 386 2.89 12.86 -9.86
C GLU A 386 2.40 12.46 -8.47
N LEU A 387 1.64 13.32 -7.78
CA LEU A 387 1.06 13.00 -6.48
C LEU A 387 0.07 11.82 -6.54
N THR A 388 -0.81 11.76 -7.55
CA THR A 388 -1.71 10.60 -7.77
C THR A 388 -0.96 9.33 -8.20
N SER A 389 0.09 9.46 -9.02
CA SER A 389 0.99 8.39 -9.42
C SER A 389 1.69 7.77 -8.20
N ARG A 390 2.22 8.62 -7.32
CA ARG A 390 2.87 8.22 -6.06
C ARG A 390 1.90 7.51 -5.13
N ALA A 391 0.71 8.04 -4.91
CA ALA A 391 -0.34 7.41 -4.10
C ALA A 391 -0.75 6.01 -4.59
N LEU A 392 -0.68 5.75 -5.90
CA LEU A 392 -1.07 4.46 -6.50
C LEU A 392 0.11 3.56 -6.91
N SER A 393 1.35 4.00 -6.67
CA SER A 393 2.59 3.36 -7.11
C SER A 393 2.71 1.88 -6.74
N ALA A 394 2.23 1.51 -5.55
CA ALA A 394 2.24 0.13 -5.06
C ALA A 394 1.38 -0.85 -5.89
N LEU A 395 0.48 -0.36 -6.76
CA LEU A 395 -0.27 -1.20 -7.71
C LEU A 395 0.59 -1.74 -8.87
N ALA A 396 1.87 -1.35 -8.95
CA ALA A 396 2.88 -2.07 -9.73
C ALA A 396 3.11 -3.48 -9.18
N THR A 397 3.17 -3.63 -7.85
CA THR A 397 3.38 -4.89 -7.14
C THR A 397 2.19 -5.84 -7.37
N VAL A 398 2.46 -7.13 -7.55
CA VAL A 398 1.44 -8.10 -7.99
C VAL A 398 0.38 -8.33 -6.93
N ASN A 399 0.76 -8.79 -5.73
CA ASN A 399 -0.15 -9.05 -4.61
C ASN A 399 -0.98 -7.82 -4.22
N ILE A 400 -0.36 -6.64 -4.12
CA ILE A 400 -1.07 -5.40 -3.80
C ILE A 400 -2.14 -5.08 -4.86
N ARG A 401 -1.83 -5.24 -6.16
CA ARG A 401 -2.82 -5.03 -7.23
C ARG A 401 -3.92 -6.08 -7.24
N GLU A 402 -3.60 -7.36 -7.05
CA GLU A 402 -4.62 -8.41 -7.04
C GLU A 402 -5.51 -8.33 -5.79
N SER A 403 -5.00 -7.82 -4.65
CA SER A 403 -5.84 -7.46 -3.48
C SER A 403 -6.92 -6.42 -3.78
N CYS A 404 -6.83 -5.71 -4.91
CA CYS A 404 -7.82 -4.75 -5.40
C CYS A 404 -8.73 -5.33 -6.51
N THR A 405 -8.62 -6.62 -6.84
CA THR A 405 -9.51 -7.31 -7.77
C THR A 405 -10.85 -7.61 -7.07
N PRO A 406 -12.01 -7.19 -7.60
CA PRO A 406 -13.30 -7.40 -6.93
C PRO A 406 -13.64 -8.90 -6.74
N ASN A 407 -13.93 -9.30 -5.50
CA ASN A 407 -14.50 -10.60 -5.15
C ASN A 407 -15.89 -10.39 -4.52
N ARG A 408 -16.91 -11.11 -5.01
CA ARG A 408 -18.29 -10.98 -4.53
C ARG A 408 -18.46 -11.45 -3.08
N THR A 409 -17.77 -12.51 -2.68
CA THR A 409 -17.86 -13.02 -1.30
C THR A 409 -17.25 -12.02 -0.32
N ASP A 410 -16.03 -11.55 -0.61
CA ASP A 410 -15.33 -10.54 0.19
C ASP A 410 -16.13 -9.24 0.32
N ALA A 411 -16.77 -8.78 -0.76
CA ALA A 411 -17.65 -7.62 -0.72
C ALA A 411 -18.88 -7.84 0.18
N LEU A 412 -19.55 -8.99 0.08
CA LEU A 412 -20.73 -9.30 0.90
C LEU A 412 -20.37 -9.40 2.39
N THR A 413 -19.27 -10.08 2.75
CA THR A 413 -18.83 -10.17 4.15
C THR A 413 -18.32 -8.82 4.68
N LEU A 414 -17.68 -7.99 3.87
CA LEU A 414 -17.31 -6.61 4.25
C LEU A 414 -18.53 -5.69 4.42
N ASP A 415 -19.64 -5.98 3.73
CA ASP A 415 -20.92 -5.28 3.89
C ASP A 415 -21.71 -5.74 5.11
N SER A 416 -21.55 -7.00 5.55
CA SER A 416 -22.29 -7.57 6.69
C SER A 416 -21.56 -7.56 8.04
N PHE A 417 -20.21 -7.63 8.08
CA PHE A 417 -19.46 -7.95 9.31
C PHE A 417 -19.80 -7.09 10.55
N VAL A 418 -20.18 -5.83 10.37
CA VAL A 418 -20.55 -4.93 11.48
C VAL A 418 -21.82 -5.42 12.20
N HIS A 419 -22.81 -5.92 11.44
CA HIS A 419 -24.04 -6.52 12.00
C HIS A 419 -23.80 -7.93 12.55
N GLU A 420 -22.76 -8.62 12.06
CA GLU A 420 -22.38 -9.99 12.46
C GLU A 420 -21.33 -10.02 13.60
N GLY A 421 -21.04 -8.91 14.29
CA GLY A 421 -20.04 -8.86 15.39
C GLY A 421 -18.59 -9.12 14.95
N GLY A 422 -18.32 -9.08 13.64
CA GLY A 422 -17.06 -9.46 13.02
C GLY A 422 -15.91 -8.50 13.28
N THR A 423 -14.75 -8.81 12.71
CA THR A 423 -13.53 -8.01 12.91
C THR A 423 -12.73 -7.89 11.62
N LEU A 424 -12.47 -6.66 11.20
CA LEU A 424 -11.60 -6.35 10.07
C LEU A 424 -10.21 -5.94 10.56
N TYR A 425 -9.20 -6.74 10.23
CA TYR A 425 -7.80 -6.44 10.44
C TYR A 425 -7.20 -5.82 9.18
N LEU A 426 -6.59 -4.65 9.32
CA LEU A 426 -5.85 -3.91 8.31
C LEU A 426 -4.37 -3.94 8.70
N VAL A 427 -3.61 -4.84 8.09
CA VAL A 427 -2.20 -5.05 8.43
C VAL A 427 -1.31 -4.45 7.36
N GLY A 428 -0.33 -3.65 7.77
CA GLY A 428 0.54 -2.92 6.85
C GLY A 428 1.96 -2.71 7.36
N GLU A 429 2.84 -2.34 6.44
CA GLU A 429 4.22 -1.95 6.76
C GLU A 429 4.20 -0.63 7.56
N SER A 430 5.08 -0.50 8.57
CA SER A 430 5.21 0.78 9.26
C SER A 430 6.13 1.72 8.50
N ILE A 431 5.56 2.76 7.90
CA ILE A 431 6.24 3.69 7.01
C ILE A 431 6.22 5.11 7.61
N GLU A 432 7.39 5.56 8.04
CA GLU A 432 7.60 6.90 8.62
C GLU A 432 7.47 8.00 7.56
N ASP A 433 8.10 7.83 6.39
CA ASP A 433 8.03 8.75 5.23
C ASP A 433 7.33 8.11 4.00
N PRO A 434 5.99 8.18 3.94
CA PRO A 434 5.22 7.77 2.77
C PRO A 434 5.38 8.72 1.56
N ARG A 435 6.02 9.88 1.69
CA ARG A 435 6.26 10.79 0.55
C ARG A 435 7.45 10.34 -0.30
N ALA A 436 8.37 9.56 0.25
CA ALA A 436 9.37 8.82 -0.52
C ALA A 436 8.79 7.52 -1.13
N ASN A 437 8.15 6.68 -0.31
CA ASN A 437 7.47 5.46 -0.75
C ASN A 437 6.28 5.15 0.17
N PRO A 438 5.03 5.28 -0.29
CA PRO A 438 3.85 5.07 0.57
C PRO A 438 3.47 3.60 0.76
N GLY A 439 4.06 2.66 0.01
CA GLY A 439 3.70 1.24 0.06
C GLY A 439 2.18 1.03 -0.08
N ALA A 440 1.62 0.12 0.71
CA ALA A 440 0.17 -0.11 0.74
C ALA A 440 -0.64 0.89 1.60
N MET A 441 0.00 1.86 2.28
CA MET A 441 -0.67 2.80 3.20
C MET A 441 -1.89 3.51 2.59
N PRO A 442 -1.88 3.99 1.32
CA PRO A 442 -3.04 4.59 0.66
C PRO A 442 -4.28 3.69 0.67
N LEU A 443 -4.10 2.40 0.39
CA LEU A 443 -5.18 1.42 0.35
C LEU A 443 -5.72 1.12 1.76
N LEU A 444 -4.81 1.01 2.74
CA LEU A 444 -5.14 0.80 4.15
C LEU A 444 -5.92 1.99 4.73
N THR A 445 -5.45 3.23 4.54
CA THR A 445 -6.17 4.46 4.90
C THR A 445 -7.53 4.52 4.22
N ALA A 446 -7.60 4.20 2.91
CA ALA A 446 -8.84 4.29 2.15
C ALA A 446 -9.89 3.26 2.57
N LEU A 447 -9.50 2.03 2.92
CA LEU A 447 -10.40 1.01 3.45
C LEU A 447 -10.84 1.34 4.88
N ALA A 448 -9.92 1.74 5.75
CA ALA A 448 -10.23 2.19 7.11
C ALA A 448 -11.26 3.34 7.11
N ALA A 449 -11.02 4.37 6.30
CA ALA A 449 -11.93 5.51 6.14
C ALA A 449 -13.30 5.07 5.57
N SER A 450 -13.32 4.05 4.70
CA SER A 450 -14.57 3.48 4.17
C SER A 450 -15.43 2.82 5.24
N VAL A 451 -14.80 2.13 6.19
CA VAL A 451 -15.48 1.44 7.29
C VAL A 451 -15.97 2.44 8.33
N VAL A 452 -15.16 3.45 8.66
CA VAL A 452 -15.58 4.58 9.53
C VAL A 452 -16.80 5.31 8.97
N GLU A 453 -16.77 5.67 7.68
CA GLU A 453 -17.90 6.34 7.03
C GLU A 453 -19.14 5.44 6.93
N ARG A 454 -18.97 4.13 6.73
CA ARG A 454 -20.06 3.14 6.80
C ARG A 454 -20.67 3.08 8.20
N GLY A 455 -19.84 3.03 9.25
CA GLY A 455 -20.26 3.06 10.65
C GLY A 455 -21.03 4.34 10.99
N ARG A 456 -20.54 5.51 10.57
CA ARG A 456 -21.25 6.80 10.71
C ARG A 456 -22.62 6.77 10.04
N ARG A 457 -22.69 6.36 8.76
CA ARG A 457 -23.95 6.19 8.01
C ARG A 457 -24.87 5.10 8.57
N MET A 458 -24.38 4.21 9.44
CA MET A 458 -25.20 3.22 10.15
C MET A 458 -25.76 3.81 11.46
N ALA A 459 -24.94 4.50 12.25
CA ALA A 459 -25.36 5.26 13.42
C ALA A 459 -26.47 6.28 13.07
N GLU A 460 -26.30 7.04 12.00
CA GLU A 460 -27.25 8.06 11.52
C GLU A 460 -28.62 7.49 11.05
N ARG A 461 -28.70 6.18 10.81
CA ARG A 461 -29.96 5.47 10.47
C ARG A 461 -30.47 4.58 11.61
N SER A 462 -29.76 4.54 12.74
CA SER A 462 -30.17 3.85 13.95
C SER A 462 -31.24 4.67 14.68
N SER A 463 -32.21 4.01 15.30
CA SER A 463 -33.25 4.69 16.11
C SER A 463 -32.67 5.42 17.33
N SER A 464 -31.47 5.03 17.77
CA SER A 464 -30.72 5.66 18.87
C SER A 464 -29.69 6.70 18.41
N GLY A 465 -29.52 6.91 17.09
CA GLY A 465 -28.47 7.77 16.53
C GLY A 465 -27.03 7.24 16.68
N ARG A 466 -26.87 6.02 17.21
CA ARG A 466 -25.57 5.37 17.47
C ARG A 466 -25.57 3.90 17.07
N LEU A 467 -24.37 3.35 16.87
CA LEU A 467 -24.17 1.90 16.74
C LEU A 467 -24.41 1.22 18.08
N ASP A 468 -25.21 0.15 18.05
CA ASP A 468 -25.45 -0.73 19.18
C ASP A 468 -25.69 -2.17 18.65
N PRO A 469 -24.80 -3.15 18.93
CA PRO A 469 -23.54 -3.04 19.65
C PRO A 469 -22.53 -2.04 19.00
N PRO A 470 -21.59 -1.48 19.77
CA PRO A 470 -20.60 -0.54 19.26
C PRO A 470 -19.59 -1.21 18.29
N THR A 471 -18.95 -0.41 17.44
CA THR A 471 -17.83 -0.84 16.60
C THR A 471 -16.51 -0.25 17.12
N THR A 472 -15.72 -1.05 17.82
CA THR A 472 -14.48 -0.59 18.45
C THR A 472 -13.37 -0.39 17.41
N LEU A 473 -12.76 0.80 17.39
CA LEU A 473 -11.67 1.15 16.48
C LEU A 473 -10.33 1.07 17.23
N VAL A 474 -9.58 -0.01 17.03
CA VAL A 474 -8.24 -0.21 17.61
C VAL A 474 -7.21 0.17 16.56
N LEU A 475 -6.65 1.37 16.68
CA LEU A 475 -5.84 1.99 15.66
C LEU A 475 -4.35 1.93 16.06
N ASP A 476 -3.76 0.74 15.98
CA ASP A 476 -2.36 0.51 16.32
C ASP A 476 -1.40 1.03 15.24
N ASP A 477 -0.41 1.80 15.67
CA ASP A 477 0.61 2.42 14.82
C ASP A 477 0.01 3.30 13.70
N VAL A 478 -1.18 3.88 13.95
CA VAL A 478 -2.05 4.48 12.92
C VAL A 478 -1.35 5.53 12.05
N ALA A 479 -0.49 6.37 12.65
CA ALA A 479 0.28 7.37 11.93
C ALA A 479 1.26 6.75 10.92
N ALA A 480 1.78 5.55 11.17
CA ALA A 480 2.75 4.86 10.32
C ALA A 480 2.14 3.77 9.43
N VAL A 481 0.85 3.44 9.56
CA VAL A 481 0.19 2.33 8.83
C VAL A 481 -1.03 2.77 8.02
N ALA A 482 -1.88 3.65 8.56
CA ALA A 482 -3.12 4.10 7.92
C ALA A 482 -3.58 5.44 8.52
N PRO A 483 -2.92 6.58 8.22
CA PRO A 483 -3.27 7.90 8.77
C PRO A 483 -4.68 8.31 8.32
N LEU A 484 -5.66 8.11 9.19
CA LEU A 484 -7.08 8.42 8.96
C LEU A 484 -7.36 9.93 8.99
N PRO A 485 -7.96 10.52 7.94
CA PRO A 485 -8.46 11.89 7.98
C PRO A 485 -9.45 12.15 9.12
N GLN A 486 -10.31 11.16 9.42
CA GLN A 486 -11.37 11.25 10.42
C GLN A 486 -10.87 11.11 11.88
N LEU A 487 -9.57 10.88 12.11
CA LEU A 487 -9.06 10.58 13.45
C LEU A 487 -9.41 11.66 14.51
N PRO A 488 -9.30 12.98 14.24
CA PRO A 488 -9.70 14.01 15.20
C PRO A 488 -11.19 13.93 15.57
N GLU A 489 -12.08 13.74 14.59
CA GLU A 489 -13.53 13.64 14.80
C GLU A 489 -13.92 12.37 15.60
N LEU A 490 -13.26 11.25 15.30
CA LEU A 490 -13.41 9.98 16.01
C LEU A 490 -12.99 10.09 17.48
N LEU A 491 -11.86 10.74 17.75
CA LEU A 491 -11.37 10.96 19.11
C LEU A 491 -12.26 11.97 19.87
N ALA A 492 -12.82 12.97 19.20
CA ALA A 492 -13.79 13.87 19.80
C ALA A 492 -15.12 13.16 20.14
N THR A 493 -15.83 12.66 19.11
CA THR A 493 -17.26 12.28 19.17
C THR A 493 -17.57 10.84 18.72
N GLY A 494 -16.56 10.06 18.37
CA GLY A 494 -16.76 8.69 17.86
C GLY A 494 -17.49 7.79 18.86
N ALA A 495 -17.14 7.88 20.15
CA ALA A 495 -17.77 7.10 21.22
C ALA A 495 -19.29 7.32 21.31
N ASP A 496 -19.74 8.57 21.19
CA ASP A 496 -21.16 8.96 21.27
C ASP A 496 -21.99 8.29 20.17
N ARG A 497 -21.40 8.15 18.98
CA ARG A 497 -21.98 7.45 17.81
C ARG A 497 -21.82 5.93 17.86
N GLY A 498 -21.27 5.36 18.95
CA GLY A 498 -21.00 3.93 19.08
C GLY A 498 -19.74 3.45 18.35
N MET A 499 -18.77 4.34 18.10
CA MET A 499 -17.45 4.03 17.53
C MET A 499 -16.32 4.43 18.51
N PRO A 500 -16.21 3.76 19.67
CA PRO A 500 -15.13 4.03 20.64
C PRO A 500 -13.77 3.78 19.98
N THR A 501 -12.87 4.75 20.10
CA THR A 501 -11.61 4.80 19.34
C THR A 501 -10.41 4.84 20.28
N LEU A 502 -9.46 3.93 20.07
CA LEU A 502 -8.17 3.86 20.73
C LEU A 502 -7.07 4.07 19.68
N ALA A 503 -6.36 5.20 19.76
CA ALA A 503 -5.23 5.52 18.87
C ALA A 503 -3.89 5.25 19.56
N LEU A 504 -3.06 4.38 18.98
CA LEU A 504 -1.76 4.02 19.56
C LEU A 504 -0.62 4.58 18.69
N LEU A 505 0.24 5.40 19.28
CA LEU A 505 1.24 6.21 18.57
C LEU A 505 2.65 5.96 19.12
N ARG A 506 3.69 6.19 18.30
CA ARG A 506 5.10 6.09 18.75
C ARG A 506 5.57 7.39 19.42
N SER A 507 5.09 8.54 18.96
CA SER A 507 5.42 9.86 19.50
C SER A 507 4.34 10.91 19.22
N ARG A 508 4.31 11.98 20.00
CA ARG A 508 3.48 13.18 19.72
C ARG A 508 3.87 13.86 18.40
N GLU A 509 5.14 13.80 18.00
CA GLU A 509 5.62 14.40 16.75
C GLU A 509 5.08 13.70 15.49
N GLN A 510 4.83 12.38 15.55
CA GLN A 510 4.13 11.70 14.46
C GLN A 510 2.68 12.18 14.31
N ALA A 511 1.97 12.37 15.42
CA ALA A 511 0.63 12.96 15.40
C ALA A 511 0.64 14.37 14.78
N ARG A 512 1.49 15.26 15.29
CA ARG A 512 1.65 16.64 14.78
C ARG A 512 2.07 16.69 13.30
N SER A 513 2.82 15.70 12.82
CA SER A 513 3.24 15.58 11.42
C SER A 513 2.09 15.15 10.48
N ARG A 514 1.21 14.24 10.93
CA ARG A 514 0.10 13.70 10.11
C ARG A 514 -1.21 14.47 10.26
N TRP A 515 -1.46 15.12 11.40
CA TRP A 515 -2.61 15.99 11.68
C TRP A 515 -2.15 17.40 12.14
N PRO A 516 -1.47 18.19 11.29
CA PRO A 516 -0.86 19.47 11.68
C PRO A 516 -1.84 20.63 11.89
N HIS A 517 -3.14 20.41 11.68
CA HIS A 517 -4.20 21.41 11.88
C HIS A 517 -5.12 21.06 13.06
N ASP A 518 -4.94 19.90 13.69
CA ASP A 518 -5.81 19.35 14.71
C ASP A 518 -4.99 19.05 15.97
N GLU A 519 -5.26 19.73 17.07
CA GLU A 519 -4.66 19.37 18.36
C GLU A 519 -5.34 18.09 18.89
N LEU A 520 -4.77 16.94 18.53
CA LEU A 520 -5.15 15.67 19.13
C LEU A 520 -4.92 15.73 20.65
N PRO A 521 -5.83 15.19 21.49
CA PRO A 521 -5.67 15.18 22.94
C PRO A 521 -4.65 14.11 23.39
N VAL A 522 -3.35 14.40 23.23
CA VAL A 522 -2.22 13.47 23.47
C VAL A 522 -1.37 13.84 24.68
#